data_AF-A0A971J7I8-F1
#
_entry.id   AF-A0A971J7I8-F1
#
_cell.length_a   1.000
_cell.length_b   1.000
_cell.length_c   1.000
_cell.angle_alpha   90.00
_cell.angle_beta   90.00
_cell.angle_gamma   90.00
#
_symmetry.space_group_name_H-M   'P 1'
#
loop_
_entity.id
_entity.type
_entity.pdbx_description
1 polymer ?
#
loop_
_entity_poly.entity_id
_entity_poly.type
_entity_poly.pdbx_seq_one_letter_code
_entity_poly.pdbx_strand_id
1 'polypeptide(L)'
;MESEFDKKLERFIRRLLEGRVIPFLGAGISLEAKHEDGTAGLAQTSGLIDKLARAIYRSYKKGDSYQKKWGRWCCRTTFSRSTLTSLKNAPLDNLCEMYAWLKGNDGQQSLVREVLEIPKFEGLLPTPAHHYIAFLAREGLIDEIITTNYDTCMEKAYEQTFEHHNENPACVITDLISYRQKSGKTYVEDGQSRLRCLKIYKINGCATQAKDDPEKILLTERQLQDWGERQWARELFRERLRSRSLIFSGFGSDEPQVRHTVLQVVEEFGSKYADDGEHSSQQTDRQDNQSTTKCSCWDLPNAPFIAAFEPHLSFNQMQILHAYAKAHSDALEYDKLYQNVFCGKDTYLFNPVKSKVEELPANLFWKRVYQATFWKLLRRSCQPDSPAKAFLSPLTPAAEVLFHKMLDWLAPPDKPFGRFPELLTVSDDVTDKCNKPGLTPLSYWISCVRYSECNPPPGWYACLIDRPVLIPMLLLILYLTLGEARNAQKWDELSNHISTQKGFLFFMIPDEQNEQRTMVMIAHQERAFRNNQEVNLPAEVKDYSIVQVLIGNGTNMKARKIRIRSKDCNSKHVRFVGVYQVPLADIFRYTHRPHLSSKAYRSSLERETVLIADRARPRLRDRTNSLL
;
A
#
# COMPACT_ATOMS: atom_id res chain seq x y z
N MET A 1 -11.61 -25.32 10.60
CA MET A 1 -12.17 -24.16 11.32
C MET A 1 -11.32 -22.97 10.96
N GLU A 2 -11.91 -21.93 10.37
CA GLU A 2 -11.21 -20.69 10.02
C GLU A 2 -10.87 -19.93 11.31
N SER A 3 -9.64 -19.45 11.44
CA SER A 3 -9.19 -18.76 12.66
C SER A 3 -9.93 -17.42 12.82
N GLU A 4 -10.02 -16.90 14.05
CA GLU A 4 -10.61 -15.56 14.27
C GLU A 4 -9.85 -14.47 13.49
N PHE A 5 -8.54 -14.64 13.33
CA PHE A 5 -7.71 -13.77 12.52
C PHE A 5 -8.11 -13.76 11.04
N ASP A 6 -8.32 -14.94 10.45
CA ASP A 6 -8.71 -15.05 9.04
C ASP A 6 -10.05 -14.38 8.80
N LYS A 7 -11.01 -14.55 9.73
CA LYS A 7 -12.33 -13.90 9.64
C LYS A 7 -12.24 -12.37 9.69
N LYS A 8 -11.46 -11.81 10.62
CA LYS A 8 -11.31 -10.35 10.74
C LYS A 8 -10.54 -9.76 9.55
N LEU A 9 -9.50 -10.46 9.07
CA LEU A 9 -8.76 -10.07 7.87
C LEU A 9 -9.68 -10.09 6.65
N GLU A 10 -10.41 -11.18 6.43
CA GLU A 10 -11.34 -11.32 5.31
C GLU A 10 -12.40 -10.21 5.32
N ARG A 11 -12.99 -9.93 6.49
CA ARG A 11 -13.97 -8.85 6.64
C ARG A 11 -13.38 -7.50 6.28
N PHE A 12 -12.16 -7.21 6.74
CA PHE A 12 -11.47 -5.95 6.43
C PHE A 12 -11.18 -5.82 4.92
N ILE A 13 -10.57 -6.84 4.32
CA ILE A 13 -10.22 -6.82 2.89
C ILE A 13 -11.48 -6.75 2.01
N ARG A 14 -12.56 -7.43 2.38
CA ARG A 14 -13.85 -7.33 1.67
C ARG A 14 -14.36 -5.88 1.63
N ARG A 15 -14.36 -5.17 2.76
CA ARG A 15 -14.81 -3.76 2.81
C ARG A 15 -13.89 -2.83 2.02
N LEU A 16 -12.60 -3.09 2.04
CA LEU A 16 -11.63 -2.34 1.24
C LEU A 16 -11.91 -2.54 -0.27
N LEU A 17 -12.18 -3.78 -0.69
CA LEU A 17 -12.57 -4.13 -2.05
C LEU A 17 -13.94 -3.59 -2.49
N GLU A 18 -14.78 -3.17 -1.54
CA GLU A 18 -16.05 -2.45 -1.77
C GLU A 18 -15.85 -0.93 -1.81
N GLY A 19 -14.62 -0.43 -1.61
CA GLY A 19 -14.32 1.01 -1.55
C GLY A 19 -14.98 1.70 -0.35
N ARG A 20 -15.16 0.98 0.77
CA ARG A 20 -15.85 1.49 1.98
C ARG A 20 -14.93 1.84 3.14
N VAL A 21 -13.63 1.60 2.99
CA VAL A 21 -12.64 1.83 4.04
C VAL A 21 -11.95 3.17 3.83
N ILE A 22 -11.94 4.00 4.87
CA ILE A 22 -11.18 5.26 4.91
C ILE A 22 -10.09 5.13 5.98
N PRO A 23 -8.80 5.23 5.60
CA PRO A 23 -7.72 5.30 6.57
C PRO A 23 -7.79 6.56 7.42
N PHE A 24 -7.75 6.37 8.74
CA PHE A 24 -7.48 7.43 9.71
C PHE A 24 -6.03 7.25 10.21
N LEU A 25 -5.13 8.10 9.75
CA LEU A 25 -3.69 7.95 9.93
C LEU A 25 -3.15 8.88 11.02
N GLY A 26 -2.55 8.30 12.05
CA GLY A 26 -1.82 9.02 13.11
C GLY A 26 -0.30 9.01 12.91
N ALA A 27 0.42 9.66 13.85
CA ALA A 27 1.87 9.91 13.72
C ALA A 27 2.69 8.62 13.61
N GLY A 28 2.18 7.49 14.13
CA GLY A 28 2.86 6.20 14.08
C GLY A 28 3.15 5.67 12.68
N ILE A 29 2.44 6.14 11.63
CA ILE A 29 2.75 5.74 10.25
C ILE A 29 4.03 6.39 9.71
N SER A 30 4.39 7.56 10.24
CA SER A 30 5.56 8.36 9.86
C SER A 30 6.75 8.17 10.81
N LEU A 31 6.67 7.23 11.76
CA LEU A 31 7.67 7.05 12.83
C LEU A 31 9.08 6.75 12.29
N GLU A 32 9.16 5.99 11.21
CA GLU A 32 10.41 5.58 10.54
C GLU A 32 10.76 6.49 9.35
N ALA A 33 9.97 7.54 9.09
CA ALA A 33 10.23 8.46 7.99
C ALA A 33 11.57 9.18 8.20
N LYS A 34 12.38 9.20 7.14
CA LYS A 34 13.64 9.93 7.09
C LYS A 34 13.44 11.20 6.28
N HIS A 35 14.14 12.25 6.67
CA HIS A 35 14.20 13.48 5.90
C HIS A 35 15.10 13.29 4.67
N GLU A 36 14.92 14.10 3.63
CA GLU A 36 15.67 14.07 2.37
C GLU A 36 17.19 14.19 2.54
N ASP A 37 17.66 14.84 3.62
CA ASP A 37 19.07 14.94 3.99
C ASP A 37 19.60 13.73 4.78
N GLY A 38 18.77 12.70 4.98
CA GLY A 38 19.08 11.50 5.75
C GLY A 38 18.80 11.60 7.26
N THR A 39 18.35 12.76 7.75
CA THR A 39 18.01 12.94 9.17
C THR A 39 16.84 12.03 9.57
N ALA A 40 17.02 11.22 10.60
CA ALA A 40 15.97 10.35 11.14
C ALA A 40 15.33 10.95 12.39
N GLY A 41 14.09 10.53 12.70
CA GLY A 41 13.43 10.84 13.98
C GLY A 41 12.86 12.26 14.10
N LEU A 42 12.75 12.99 12.99
CA LEU A 42 12.21 14.37 12.99
C LEU A 42 10.75 14.42 13.50
N ALA A 43 9.94 13.44 13.11
CA ALA A 43 8.53 13.31 13.48
C ALA A 43 8.30 12.40 14.70
N GLN A 44 9.35 11.92 15.39
CA GLN A 44 9.19 11.08 16.56
C GLN A 44 8.72 11.92 17.76
N THR A 45 7.57 11.56 18.34
CA THR A 45 6.97 12.25 19.49
C THR A 45 7.96 12.41 20.65
N SER A 46 8.76 11.39 20.95
CA SER A 46 9.80 11.45 21.99
C SER A 46 10.89 12.50 21.69
N GLY A 47 11.29 12.64 20.43
CA GLY A 47 12.21 13.67 19.97
C GLY A 47 11.62 15.07 20.08
N LEU A 48 10.34 15.24 19.73
CA LEU A 48 9.61 16.51 19.86
C LEU A 48 9.48 16.93 21.33
N ILE A 49 9.14 15.99 22.22
CA ILE A 49 9.12 16.19 23.68
C ILE A 49 10.50 16.65 24.18
N ASP A 50 11.59 16.00 23.75
CA ASP A 50 12.95 16.37 24.17
C ASP A 50 13.33 17.79 23.73
N LYS A 51 13.05 18.16 22.47
CA LYS A 51 13.28 19.53 21.96
C LYS A 51 12.52 20.56 22.77
N LEU A 52 11.24 20.30 23.03
CA LEU A 52 10.36 21.22 23.73
C LEU A 52 10.71 21.36 25.21
N ALA A 53 10.97 20.25 25.90
CA ALA A 53 11.44 20.26 27.29
C ALA A 53 12.74 21.07 27.45
N ARG A 54 13.68 20.96 26.50
CA ARG A 54 14.90 21.78 26.48
C ARG A 54 14.62 23.25 26.18
N ALA A 55 13.69 23.56 25.28
CA ALA A 55 13.32 24.93 24.94
C ALA A 55 12.66 25.64 26.13
N ILE A 56 11.76 24.96 26.85
CA ILE A 56 11.16 25.43 28.10
C ILE A 56 12.25 25.66 29.15
N TYR A 57 13.14 24.68 29.36
CA TYR A 57 14.23 24.77 30.33
C TYR A 57 15.20 25.94 30.04
N ARG A 58 15.52 26.19 28.76
CA ARG A 58 16.36 27.32 28.32
C ARG A 58 15.67 28.66 28.56
N SER A 59 14.39 28.76 28.19
CA SER A 59 13.59 29.99 28.40
C SER A 59 13.49 30.32 29.89
N TYR A 60 13.38 29.32 30.76
CA TYR A 60 13.44 29.54 32.19
C TYR A 60 14.82 30.07 32.67
N LYS A 61 15.93 29.46 32.25
CA LYS A 61 17.28 29.85 32.73
C LYS A 61 17.73 31.21 32.23
N LYS A 62 17.50 31.48 30.93
CA LYS A 62 18.06 32.62 30.21
C LYS A 62 17.02 33.65 29.80
N GLY A 63 15.75 33.40 30.08
CA GLY A 63 14.67 34.31 29.75
C GLY A 63 14.61 35.56 30.62
N ASP A 64 13.65 36.41 30.25
CA ASP A 64 13.33 37.62 30.98
C ASP A 64 12.72 37.32 32.37
N SER A 65 12.40 38.38 33.13
CA SER A 65 11.86 38.23 34.49
C SER A 65 10.49 37.54 34.51
N TYR A 66 9.70 37.65 33.45
CA TYR A 66 8.38 37.05 33.30
C TYR A 66 8.49 35.55 33.02
N GLN A 67 9.32 35.17 32.05
CA GLN A 67 9.64 33.78 31.70
C GLN A 67 10.23 33.02 32.90
N LYS A 68 11.07 33.68 33.69
CA LYS A 68 11.61 33.12 34.94
C LYS A 68 10.52 32.90 36.00
N LYS A 69 9.59 33.84 36.17
CA LYS A 69 8.47 33.69 37.11
C LYS A 69 7.52 32.58 36.69
N TRP A 70 7.15 32.53 35.42
CA TRP A 70 6.29 31.49 34.86
C TRP A 70 6.92 30.10 34.92
N GLY A 71 8.19 29.97 34.55
CA GLY A 71 8.88 28.69 34.66
C GLY A 71 8.90 28.15 36.09
N ARG A 72 9.15 29.01 37.11
CA ARG A 72 9.03 28.62 38.54
C ARG A 72 7.64 28.11 38.88
N TRP A 73 6.61 28.79 38.39
CA TRP A 73 5.22 28.43 38.66
C TRP A 73 4.85 27.08 38.03
N CYS A 74 5.19 26.86 36.76
CA CYS A 74 4.85 25.62 36.06
C CYS A 74 5.60 24.38 36.61
N CYS A 75 6.84 24.52 37.08
CA CYS A 75 7.67 23.37 37.46
C CYS A 75 7.72 23.05 38.96
N ARG A 76 7.00 23.82 39.81
CA ARG A 76 6.79 23.61 41.26
C ARG A 76 8.02 23.20 42.10
N THR A 77 9.25 23.45 41.62
CA THR A 77 10.50 23.02 42.27
C THR A 77 11.61 24.05 42.06
N THR A 78 12.56 24.09 43.00
CA THR A 78 13.88 24.70 42.77
C THR A 78 14.57 23.95 41.63
N PHE A 79 14.59 24.56 40.44
CA PHE A 79 15.03 23.92 39.20
C PHE A 79 16.42 23.26 39.34
N SER A 80 16.43 21.93 39.35
CA SER A 80 17.63 21.10 39.37
C SER A 80 17.73 20.29 38.06
N ARG A 81 18.72 19.40 37.93
CA ARG A 81 18.73 18.40 36.83
C ARG A 81 17.45 17.56 36.79
N SER A 82 16.78 17.37 37.93
CA SER A 82 15.50 16.63 38.03
C SER A 82 14.36 17.28 37.25
N THR A 83 14.36 18.61 37.07
CA THR A 83 13.26 19.31 36.38
C THR A 83 13.23 19.02 34.88
N LEU A 84 14.39 18.88 34.23
CA LEU A 84 14.43 18.51 32.83
C LEU A 84 13.91 17.08 32.63
N THR A 85 14.24 16.15 33.53
CA THR A 85 13.70 14.79 33.49
C THR A 85 12.18 14.79 33.65
N SER A 86 11.64 15.59 34.57
CA SER A 86 10.19 15.74 34.75
C SER A 86 9.50 16.25 33.47
N LEU A 87 10.08 17.29 32.84
CA LEU A 87 9.54 17.83 31.58
C LEU A 87 9.57 16.80 30.44
N LYS A 88 10.61 15.96 30.35
CA LYS A 88 10.68 14.91 29.32
C LYS A 88 9.66 13.78 29.52
N ASN A 89 9.11 13.65 30.72
CA ASN A 89 8.08 12.67 31.04
C ASN A 89 6.66 13.28 30.94
N ALA A 90 6.55 14.58 30.65
CA ALA A 90 5.26 15.22 30.48
C ALA A 90 4.70 14.95 29.07
N PRO A 91 3.36 14.86 28.94
CA PRO A 91 2.70 14.80 27.64
C PRO A 91 3.06 15.97 26.71
N LEU A 92 3.15 15.70 25.41
CA LEU A 92 3.61 16.67 24.40
C LEU A 92 2.76 17.94 24.38
N ASP A 93 1.46 17.81 24.51
CA ASP A 93 0.50 18.90 24.53
C ASP A 93 0.63 19.83 25.72
N ASN A 94 0.81 19.27 26.92
CA ASN A 94 1.06 20.05 28.12
C ASN A 94 2.31 20.91 27.94
N LEU A 95 3.36 20.33 27.34
CA LEU A 95 4.57 21.07 27.01
C LEU A 95 4.33 22.14 25.94
N CYS A 96 3.49 21.88 24.95
CA CYS A 96 3.13 22.86 23.91
C CYS A 96 2.38 24.05 24.51
N GLU A 97 1.36 23.81 25.33
CA GLU A 97 0.62 24.85 26.07
C GLU A 97 1.55 25.66 26.97
N MET A 98 2.37 24.96 27.76
CA MET A 98 3.36 25.61 28.65
C MET A 98 4.31 26.52 27.87
N TYR A 99 4.83 26.05 26.72
CA TYR A 99 5.73 26.84 25.90
C TYR A 99 5.03 28.05 25.29
N ALA A 100 3.82 27.87 24.76
CA ALA A 100 3.02 28.96 24.21
C ALA A 100 2.78 30.06 25.25
N TRP A 101 2.39 29.70 26.49
CA TRP A 101 2.21 30.67 27.58
C TRP A 101 3.50 31.38 27.99
N LEU A 102 4.63 30.65 28.01
CA LEU A 102 5.94 31.22 28.34
C LEU A 102 6.38 32.29 27.34
N LYS A 103 6.01 32.14 26.07
CA LYS A 103 6.39 33.05 24.99
C LYS A 103 5.35 34.12 24.66
N GLY A 104 4.12 33.99 25.17
CA GLY A 104 3.06 34.96 24.95
C GLY A 104 2.61 34.96 23.48
N ASN A 105 2.46 36.15 22.90
CA ASN A 105 1.87 36.33 21.56
C ASN A 105 2.69 35.65 20.44
N ASP A 106 4.01 35.51 20.58
CA ASP A 106 4.87 34.85 19.59
C ASP A 106 5.00 33.33 19.85
N GLY A 107 4.28 32.80 20.85
CA GLY A 107 4.47 31.44 21.34
C GLY A 107 4.16 30.38 20.31
N GLN A 108 3.05 30.51 19.58
CA GLN A 108 2.65 29.56 18.56
C GLN A 108 3.62 29.57 17.36
N GLN A 109 3.96 30.75 16.86
CA GLN A 109 4.91 30.91 15.77
C GLN A 109 6.29 30.32 16.11
N SER A 110 6.84 30.64 17.29
CA SER A 110 8.14 30.10 17.74
C SER A 110 8.07 28.59 17.99
N LEU A 111 6.97 28.09 18.57
CA LEU A 111 6.76 26.66 18.79
C LEU A 111 6.80 25.88 17.47
N VAL A 112 6.04 26.31 16.47
CA VAL A 112 5.92 25.66 15.17
C VAL A 112 7.22 25.75 14.37
N ARG A 113 7.81 26.95 14.26
CA ARG A 113 8.94 27.20 13.34
C ARG A 113 10.30 26.89 13.95
N GLU A 114 10.51 27.17 15.23
CA GLU A 114 11.84 27.16 15.85
C GLU A 114 12.06 25.93 16.73
N VAL A 115 11.03 25.48 17.45
CA VAL A 115 11.17 24.38 18.43
C VAL A 115 10.83 23.03 17.83
N LEU A 116 9.62 22.90 17.28
CA LEU A 116 9.16 21.65 16.65
C LEU A 116 9.64 21.54 15.20
N GLU A 117 9.92 22.68 14.57
CA GLU A 117 10.41 22.77 13.19
C GLU A 117 9.46 22.07 12.20
N ILE A 118 8.15 22.21 12.41
CA ILE A 118 7.10 21.58 11.59
C ILE A 118 7.27 21.83 10.09
N PRO A 119 7.70 23.03 9.60
CA PRO A 119 7.96 23.22 8.17
C PRO A 119 8.97 22.23 7.58
N LYS A 120 9.93 21.72 8.36
CA LYS A 120 10.88 20.71 7.88
C LYS A 120 10.22 19.35 7.59
N PHE A 121 9.01 19.11 8.08
CA PHE A 121 8.30 17.85 7.84
C PHE A 121 7.84 17.72 6.39
N GLU A 122 7.82 18.82 5.63
CA GLU A 122 7.66 18.80 4.18
C GLU A 122 8.76 17.97 3.50
N GLY A 123 9.99 17.96 4.05
CA GLY A 123 11.11 17.18 3.52
C GLY A 123 11.16 15.72 3.97
N LEU A 124 10.14 15.22 4.68
CA LEU A 124 10.07 13.79 5.03
C LEU A 124 9.76 12.94 3.81
N LEU A 125 10.41 11.77 3.75
CA LEU A 125 10.22 10.77 2.71
C LEU A 125 9.18 9.74 3.13
N PRO A 126 8.33 9.28 2.20
CA PRO A 126 7.34 8.27 2.51
C PRO A 126 7.96 6.95 3.01
N THR A 127 7.33 6.34 4.00
CA THR A 127 7.65 4.97 4.44
C THR A 127 6.91 3.94 3.56
N PRO A 128 7.26 2.64 3.62
CA PRO A 128 6.52 1.59 2.93
C PRO A 128 5.02 1.60 3.16
N ALA A 129 4.56 1.90 4.39
CA ALA A 129 3.13 2.00 4.69
C ALA A 129 2.42 3.02 3.79
N HIS A 130 3.03 4.19 3.58
CA HIS A 130 2.49 5.23 2.71
C HIS A 130 2.38 4.75 1.26
N HIS A 131 3.40 4.06 0.75
CA HIS A 131 3.37 3.47 -0.59
C HIS A 131 2.27 2.42 -0.74
N TYR A 132 2.10 1.50 0.21
CA TYR A 132 1.04 0.48 0.13
C TYR A 132 -0.36 1.09 0.16
N ILE A 133 -0.59 2.14 0.98
CA ILE A 133 -1.86 2.88 0.98
C ILE A 133 -2.06 3.59 -0.37
N ALA A 134 -1.01 4.23 -0.91
CA ALA A 134 -1.05 4.87 -2.22
C ALA A 134 -1.36 3.87 -3.35
N PHE A 135 -0.82 2.65 -3.29
CA PHE A 135 -1.11 1.60 -4.26
C PHE A 135 -2.59 1.17 -4.20
N LEU A 136 -3.13 0.99 -2.99
CA LEU A 136 -4.56 0.73 -2.80
C LEU A 136 -5.44 1.87 -3.34
N ALA A 137 -5.01 3.13 -3.17
CA ALA A 137 -5.67 4.28 -3.77
C ALA A 137 -5.58 4.28 -5.30
N ARG A 138 -4.45 3.86 -5.88
CA ARG A 138 -4.26 3.73 -7.34
C ARG A 138 -5.08 2.60 -7.96
N GLU A 139 -5.32 1.52 -7.22
CA GLU A 139 -6.30 0.49 -7.60
C GLU A 139 -7.76 0.95 -7.43
N GLY A 140 -7.96 2.16 -6.89
CA GLY A 140 -9.25 2.78 -6.73
C GLY A 140 -10.05 2.31 -5.52
N LEU A 141 -9.39 1.65 -4.57
CA LEU A 141 -10.01 1.10 -3.36
C LEU A 141 -10.07 2.09 -2.20
N ILE A 142 -9.23 3.12 -2.23
CA ILE A 142 -9.19 4.22 -1.28
C ILE A 142 -9.27 5.52 -2.08
N ASP A 143 -10.29 6.33 -1.82
CA ASP A 143 -10.49 7.64 -2.44
C ASP A 143 -10.28 8.79 -1.45
N GLU A 144 -10.26 8.48 -0.15
CA GLU A 144 -10.16 9.45 0.94
C GLU A 144 -9.26 8.95 2.06
N ILE A 145 -8.49 9.86 2.64
CA ILE A 145 -7.66 9.66 3.84
C ILE A 145 -7.92 10.80 4.80
N ILE A 146 -8.06 10.47 6.08
CA ILE A 146 -8.08 11.45 7.17
C ILE A 146 -6.79 11.29 7.96
N THR A 147 -6.09 12.38 8.26
CA THR A 147 -4.85 12.30 9.03
C THR A 147 -4.67 13.47 9.99
N THR A 148 -4.06 13.16 11.13
CA THR A 148 -3.58 14.12 12.11
C THR A 148 -2.13 14.54 11.86
N ASN A 149 -1.46 13.98 10.86
CA ASN A 149 -0.05 14.22 10.58
C ASN A 149 0.17 15.52 9.82
N TYR A 150 1.26 16.21 10.13
CA TYR A 150 1.64 17.46 9.46
C TYR A 150 2.46 17.21 8.19
N ASP A 151 3.24 16.13 8.16
CA ASP A 151 4.15 15.75 7.07
C ASP A 151 3.44 15.53 5.74
N THR A 152 4.18 15.56 4.63
CA THR A 152 3.62 15.39 3.28
C THR A 152 3.82 13.98 2.72
N CYS A 153 3.98 12.97 3.58
CA CYS A 153 4.40 11.63 3.13
C CYS A 153 3.32 10.93 2.29
N MET A 154 2.03 11.09 2.62
CA MET A 154 0.95 10.47 1.83
C MET A 154 0.79 11.12 0.45
N GLU A 155 0.91 12.45 0.40
CA GLU A 155 0.88 13.25 -0.82
C GLU A 155 1.98 12.79 -1.77
N LYS A 156 3.23 12.79 -1.27
CA LYS A 156 4.41 12.35 -2.01
C LYS A 156 4.28 10.90 -2.46
N ALA A 157 3.84 9.98 -1.58
CA ALA A 157 3.69 8.57 -1.94
C ALA A 157 2.68 8.37 -3.07
N TYR A 158 1.54 9.06 -3.04
CA TYR A 158 0.51 8.96 -4.07
C TYR A 158 0.98 9.56 -5.39
N GLU A 159 1.58 10.74 -5.33
CA GLU A 159 2.16 11.42 -6.48
C GLU A 159 3.22 10.55 -7.19
N GLN A 160 4.10 9.92 -6.42
CA GLN A 160 5.17 9.05 -6.92
C GLN A 160 4.66 7.79 -7.62
N THR A 161 3.40 7.39 -7.43
CA THR A 161 2.84 6.22 -8.12
C THR A 161 2.66 6.42 -9.62
N PHE A 162 2.70 7.67 -10.09
CA PHE A 162 2.56 8.04 -11.49
C PHE A 162 3.92 8.22 -12.16
N GLU A 163 3.94 8.10 -13.48
CA GLU A 163 5.17 8.10 -14.28
C GLU A 163 5.64 9.53 -14.58
N HIS A 164 4.71 10.37 -15.06
CA HIS A 164 4.84 11.79 -15.28
C HIS A 164 3.47 12.44 -15.12
N HIS A 165 3.43 13.57 -14.42
CA HIS A 165 2.23 14.38 -14.26
C HIS A 165 2.63 15.84 -14.08
N ASN A 166 1.82 16.76 -14.59
CA ASN A 166 1.99 18.19 -14.36
C ASN A 166 1.14 18.67 -13.18
N GLU A 167 0.01 18.01 -12.98
CA GLU A 167 -0.94 18.32 -11.91
C GLU A 167 -0.83 17.33 -10.76
N ASN A 168 -0.95 17.82 -9.52
CA ASN A 168 -0.86 16.96 -8.35
C ASN A 168 -2.18 16.20 -8.11
N PRO A 169 -2.21 14.86 -8.22
CA PRO A 169 -3.42 14.08 -8.02
C PRO A 169 -3.80 13.94 -6.52
N ALA A 170 -2.91 14.32 -5.59
CA ALA A 170 -3.20 14.38 -4.17
C ALA A 170 -3.92 15.71 -3.81
N CYS A 171 -5.22 15.62 -3.58
CA CYS A 171 -6.07 16.73 -3.17
C CYS A 171 -5.96 16.98 -1.66
N VAL A 172 -4.96 17.77 -1.24
CA VAL A 172 -4.76 18.16 0.16
C VAL A 172 -5.81 19.18 0.61
N ILE A 173 -6.49 18.88 1.71
CA ILE A 173 -7.58 19.67 2.30
C ILE A 173 -7.25 19.96 3.77
N THR A 174 -7.04 21.23 4.10
CA THR A 174 -6.63 21.68 5.44
C THR A 174 -7.59 22.70 6.06
N ASP A 175 -8.50 23.25 5.26
CA ASP A 175 -9.43 24.30 5.66
C ASP A 175 -10.74 24.23 4.85
N LEU A 176 -11.73 25.04 5.24
CA LEU A 176 -13.05 25.07 4.59
C LEU A 176 -12.97 25.50 3.11
N ILE A 177 -12.01 26.35 2.75
CA ILE A 177 -11.84 26.83 1.37
C ILE A 177 -11.38 25.67 0.48
N SER A 178 -10.30 24.99 0.88
CA SER A 178 -9.80 23.81 0.18
C SER A 178 -10.81 22.67 0.19
N TYR A 179 -11.60 22.50 1.26
CA TYR A 179 -12.70 21.54 1.31
C TYR A 179 -13.72 21.79 0.20
N ARG A 180 -14.21 23.03 0.06
CA ARG A 180 -15.18 23.41 -0.99
C ARG A 180 -14.64 23.20 -2.40
N GLN A 181 -13.34 23.44 -2.61
CA GLN A 181 -12.72 23.36 -3.93
C GLN A 181 -12.33 21.94 -4.35
N LYS A 182 -11.98 21.07 -3.38
CA LYS A 182 -11.31 19.79 -3.66
C LYS A 182 -12.10 18.56 -3.24
N SER A 183 -13.00 18.64 -2.25
CA SER A 183 -13.72 17.45 -1.73
C SER A 183 -14.63 16.76 -2.77
N GLY A 184 -15.17 17.53 -3.71
CA GLY A 184 -15.99 17.04 -4.82
C GLY A 184 -15.20 16.53 -6.03
N LYS A 185 -13.87 16.67 -6.06
CA LYS A 185 -13.06 16.24 -7.21
C LYS A 185 -12.88 14.73 -7.20
N THR A 186 -13.13 14.10 -8.35
CA THR A 186 -12.84 12.67 -8.58
C THR A 186 -11.60 12.47 -9.45
N TYR A 187 -11.32 13.42 -10.34
CA TYR A 187 -10.19 13.39 -11.26
C TYR A 187 -9.53 14.76 -11.35
N VAL A 188 -8.24 14.77 -11.66
CA VAL A 188 -7.50 15.93 -12.16
C VAL A 188 -7.19 15.71 -13.64
N GLU A 189 -7.42 16.75 -14.44
CA GLU A 189 -7.07 16.74 -15.86
C GLU A 189 -5.57 17.04 -15.99
N ASP A 190 -4.81 16.13 -16.61
CA ASP A 190 -3.38 16.27 -16.85
C ASP A 190 -3.09 16.08 -18.34
N GLY A 191 -3.21 17.17 -19.09
CA GLY A 191 -3.13 17.15 -20.55
C GLY A 191 -4.25 16.32 -21.18
N GLN A 192 -3.89 15.18 -21.79
CA GLN A 192 -4.85 14.22 -22.37
C GLN A 192 -5.25 13.09 -21.40
N SER A 193 -4.63 13.03 -20.22
CA SER A 193 -4.85 12.00 -19.22
C SER A 193 -5.76 12.50 -18.10
N ARG A 194 -6.54 11.60 -17.51
CA ARG A 194 -7.37 11.89 -16.33
C ARG A 194 -6.83 11.09 -15.15
N LEU A 195 -6.23 11.77 -14.19
CA LEU A 195 -5.65 11.13 -13.00
C LEU A 195 -6.69 11.10 -11.90
N ARG A 196 -6.88 9.95 -11.25
CA ARG A 196 -7.80 9.86 -10.12
C ARG A 196 -7.28 10.69 -8.95
N CYS A 197 -8.15 11.42 -8.28
CA CYS A 197 -7.78 12.15 -7.08
C CYS A 197 -7.72 11.24 -5.86
N LEU A 198 -6.74 11.46 -4.99
CA LEU A 198 -6.79 11.02 -3.60
C LEU A 198 -7.05 12.23 -2.71
N LYS A 199 -8.14 12.23 -1.95
CA LYS A 199 -8.47 13.34 -1.04
C LYS A 199 -7.81 13.10 0.31
N ILE A 200 -6.98 14.04 0.75
CA ILE A 200 -6.23 13.93 2.00
C ILE A 200 -6.66 15.06 2.93
N TYR A 201 -7.48 14.72 3.91
CA TYR A 201 -7.99 15.64 4.92
C TYR A 201 -7.03 15.71 6.09
N LYS A 202 -6.31 16.84 6.21
CA LYS A 202 -5.30 17.07 7.25
C LYS A 202 -5.86 17.97 8.33
N ILE A 203 -6.51 17.34 9.31
CA ILE A 203 -7.34 18.05 10.29
C ILE A 203 -6.52 18.95 11.23
N ASN A 204 -5.23 18.62 11.43
CA ASN A 204 -4.31 19.38 12.27
C ASN A 204 -3.49 20.44 11.52
N GLY A 205 -3.68 20.57 10.20
CA GLY A 205 -2.87 21.43 9.34
C GLY A 205 -1.77 20.68 8.60
N CYS A 206 -0.94 21.41 7.85
CA CYS A 206 0.07 20.85 6.95
C CYS A 206 1.39 21.60 7.05
N ALA A 207 2.51 20.86 7.02
CA ALA A 207 3.86 21.41 7.04
C ALA A 207 4.12 22.46 5.95
N THR A 208 3.55 22.26 4.75
CA THR A 208 3.69 23.21 3.63
C THR A 208 3.09 24.58 3.93
N GLN A 209 2.02 24.63 4.74
CA GLN A 209 1.36 25.87 5.14
C GLN A 209 1.98 26.48 6.40
N ALA A 210 2.61 25.66 7.25
CA ALA A 210 3.22 26.08 8.51
C ALA A 210 4.31 27.15 8.34
N LYS A 211 4.94 27.20 7.15
CA LYS A 211 5.96 28.20 6.85
C LYS A 211 5.36 29.60 6.76
N ASP A 212 4.20 29.76 6.13
CA ASP A 212 3.59 31.06 5.89
C ASP A 212 2.60 31.42 7.01
N ASP A 213 1.87 30.42 7.51
CA ASP A 213 0.80 30.60 8.49
C ASP A 213 0.87 29.52 9.61
N PRO A 214 1.68 29.76 10.65
CA PRO A 214 1.84 28.83 11.78
C PRO A 214 0.57 28.63 12.61
N GLU A 215 -0.36 29.58 12.58
CA GLU A 215 -1.62 29.53 13.32
C GLU A 215 -2.54 28.43 12.78
N LYS A 216 -2.35 28.02 11.52
CA LYS A 216 -3.05 26.87 10.92
C LYS A 216 -2.61 25.51 11.46
N ILE A 217 -1.58 25.43 12.29
CA ILE A 217 -1.10 24.17 12.89
C ILE A 217 -1.70 23.97 14.28
N LEU A 218 -2.45 22.87 14.46
CA LEU A 218 -3.09 22.53 15.73
C LEU A 218 -2.16 21.68 16.61
N LEU A 219 -1.66 22.25 17.69
CA LEU A 219 -0.78 21.57 18.65
C LEU A 219 -1.42 21.41 20.04
N THR A 220 -2.38 22.26 20.41
CA THR A 220 -2.82 22.40 21.80
C THR A 220 -4.33 22.24 22.01
N GLU A 221 -4.75 21.95 23.25
CA GLU A 221 -6.18 21.83 23.61
C GLU A 221 -6.93 23.16 23.43
N ARG A 222 -6.31 24.30 23.72
CA ARG A 222 -6.93 25.62 23.52
C ARG A 222 -7.31 25.86 22.06
N GLN A 223 -6.45 25.48 21.12
CA GLN A 223 -6.73 25.63 19.68
C GLN A 223 -7.89 24.74 19.22
N LEU A 224 -8.13 23.62 19.92
CA LEU A 224 -9.30 22.76 19.68
C LEU A 224 -10.60 23.35 20.24
N GLN A 225 -10.59 24.48 20.95
CA GLN A 225 -11.82 25.16 21.41
C GLN A 225 -12.33 26.23 20.43
N ASP A 226 -11.48 26.74 19.54
CA ASP A 226 -11.85 27.79 18.55
C ASP A 226 -12.33 27.18 17.22
N TRP A 227 -13.50 26.55 17.28
CA TRP A 227 -14.01 25.65 16.25
C TRP A 227 -14.53 26.28 14.97
N GLY A 228 -14.76 27.59 14.93
CA GLY A 228 -15.49 28.24 13.85
C GLY A 228 -14.93 27.91 12.47
N GLU A 229 -13.61 27.90 12.33
CA GLU A 229 -12.93 27.64 11.05
C GLU A 229 -12.77 26.15 10.70
N ARG A 230 -13.01 25.24 11.65
CA ARG A 230 -12.75 23.80 11.52
C ARG A 230 -13.97 22.91 11.71
N GLN A 231 -15.16 23.50 11.83
CA GLN A 231 -16.43 22.78 11.91
C GLN A 231 -16.62 21.79 10.74
N TRP A 232 -16.11 22.12 9.55
CA TRP A 232 -16.14 21.26 8.37
C TRP A 232 -15.50 19.88 8.63
N ALA A 233 -14.40 19.83 9.39
CA ALA A 233 -13.68 18.59 9.66
C ALA A 233 -14.49 17.68 10.61
N ARG A 234 -15.18 18.27 11.60
CA ARG A 234 -16.10 17.55 12.49
C ARG A 234 -17.29 16.98 11.74
N GLU A 235 -17.92 17.78 10.89
CA GLU A 235 -19.08 17.34 10.10
C GLU A 235 -18.71 16.23 9.12
N LEU A 236 -17.59 16.40 8.42
CA LEU A 236 -17.01 15.36 7.57
C LEU A 236 -16.78 14.08 8.36
N PHE A 237 -16.08 14.16 9.49
CA PHE A 237 -15.74 12.99 10.29
C PHE A 237 -16.98 12.25 10.80
N ARG A 238 -18.00 12.97 11.28
CA ARG A 238 -19.29 12.39 11.69
C ARG A 238 -20.02 11.70 10.55
N GLU A 239 -20.06 12.30 9.36
CA GLU A 239 -20.67 11.66 8.20
C GLU A 239 -19.92 10.36 7.86
N ARG A 240 -18.58 10.37 7.85
CA ARG A 240 -17.78 9.18 7.55
C ARG A 240 -17.96 8.08 8.59
N LEU A 241 -18.12 8.41 9.88
CA LEU A 241 -18.46 7.45 10.94
C LEU A 241 -19.82 6.76 10.74
N ARG A 242 -20.78 7.45 10.11
CA ARG A 242 -22.11 6.91 9.80
C ARG A 242 -22.11 6.04 8.55
N SER A 243 -21.33 6.41 7.53
CA SER A 243 -21.45 5.84 6.18
C SER A 243 -20.31 4.91 5.77
N ARG A 244 -19.15 4.95 6.44
CA ARG A 244 -17.92 4.25 6.04
C ARG A 244 -17.26 3.53 7.22
N SER A 245 -16.42 2.55 6.91
CA SER A 245 -15.53 1.92 7.91
C SER A 245 -14.24 2.72 8.01
N LEU A 246 -13.97 3.30 9.18
CA LEU A 246 -12.66 3.89 9.46
C LEU A 246 -11.67 2.82 9.93
N ILE A 247 -10.44 2.85 9.42
CA ILE A 247 -9.30 2.09 9.96
C ILE A 247 -8.32 3.05 10.63
N PHE A 248 -8.25 3.01 11.96
CA PHE A 248 -7.31 3.79 12.75
C PHE A 248 -5.94 3.10 12.76
N SER A 249 -4.92 3.73 12.17
CA SER A 249 -3.57 3.17 12.06
C SER A 249 -2.52 4.20 12.46
N GLY A 250 -1.56 3.79 13.30
CA GLY A 250 -0.58 4.73 13.88
C GLY A 250 -1.20 5.74 14.85
N PHE A 251 -2.40 5.44 15.36
CA PHE A 251 -3.21 6.28 16.23
C PHE A 251 -3.28 5.68 17.64
N GLY A 252 -3.20 6.49 18.69
CA GLY A 252 -3.34 6.01 20.07
C GLY A 252 -2.45 6.68 21.11
N SER A 253 -1.64 7.66 20.71
CA SER A 253 -0.91 8.56 21.60
C SER A 253 -1.85 9.35 22.51
N ASP A 254 -1.38 9.75 23.70
CA ASP A 254 -2.11 10.64 24.61
C ASP A 254 -2.01 12.10 24.16
N GLU A 255 -2.31 12.36 22.89
CA GLU A 255 -2.30 13.69 22.29
C GLU A 255 -3.73 14.27 22.25
N PRO A 256 -3.92 15.59 22.45
CA PRO A 256 -5.22 16.25 22.46
C PRO A 256 -6.05 15.95 21.23
N GLN A 257 -5.41 15.91 20.06
CA GLN A 257 -6.06 15.69 18.78
C GLN A 257 -6.61 14.25 18.70
N VAL A 258 -5.91 13.27 19.31
CA VAL A 258 -6.39 11.89 19.47
C VAL A 258 -7.59 11.87 20.40
N ARG A 259 -7.46 12.42 21.62
CA ARG A 259 -8.54 12.47 22.61
C ARG A 259 -9.78 13.16 22.04
N HIS A 260 -9.58 14.25 21.34
CA HIS A 260 -10.62 15.02 20.69
C HIS A 260 -11.33 14.22 19.59
N THR A 261 -10.58 13.49 18.75
CA THR A 261 -11.15 12.56 17.77
C THR A 261 -12.00 11.48 18.46
N VAL A 262 -11.50 10.91 19.56
CA VAL A 262 -12.25 9.92 20.36
C VAL A 262 -13.54 10.51 20.90
N LEU A 263 -13.52 11.73 21.45
CA LEU A 263 -14.71 12.40 21.94
C LEU A 263 -15.76 12.61 20.85
N GLN A 264 -15.35 12.97 19.62
CA GLN A 264 -16.28 13.05 18.49
C GLN A 264 -16.92 11.71 18.16
N VAL A 265 -16.15 10.61 18.20
CA VAL A 265 -16.69 9.25 18.01
C VAL A 265 -17.70 8.90 19.10
N VAL A 266 -17.34 9.18 20.36
CA VAL A 266 -18.18 8.90 21.53
C VAL A 266 -19.47 9.72 21.48
N GLU A 267 -19.40 10.99 21.11
CA GLU A 267 -20.56 11.86 20.94
C GLU A 267 -21.48 11.35 19.83
N GLU A 268 -20.91 11.01 18.66
CA GLU A 268 -21.63 10.51 17.51
C GLU A 268 -22.41 9.22 17.84
N PHE A 269 -21.76 8.26 18.49
CA PHE A 269 -22.40 6.99 18.87
C PHE A 269 -23.18 7.07 20.19
N GLY A 270 -22.94 8.07 21.03
CA GLY A 270 -23.62 8.28 22.31
C GLY A 270 -24.97 8.98 22.19
N SER A 271 -25.22 9.70 21.10
CA SER A 271 -26.42 10.55 20.91
C SER A 271 -27.76 9.81 20.91
N LYS A 272 -27.78 8.46 20.80
CA LYS A 272 -29.01 7.66 20.90
C LYS A 272 -29.67 7.68 22.30
N TYR A 273 -28.99 8.16 23.35
CA TYR A 273 -29.51 8.11 24.72
C TYR A 273 -30.00 9.45 25.28
N ALA A 274 -30.01 10.53 24.48
CA ALA A 274 -30.43 11.85 24.97
C ALA A 274 -31.88 12.23 24.61
N ASP A 275 -32.45 11.66 23.54
CA ASP A 275 -33.83 11.95 23.12
C ASP A 275 -34.87 10.88 23.53
N ASP A 276 -34.43 9.74 24.07
CA ASP A 276 -35.33 8.75 24.71
C ASP A 276 -35.53 9.09 26.20
N GLY A 277 -36.05 10.29 26.43
CA GLY A 277 -36.62 10.67 27.73
C GLY A 277 -37.94 9.93 27.97
N GLU A 278 -37.92 9.01 28.93
CA GLU A 278 -39.03 8.58 29.81
C GLU A 278 -40.41 8.16 29.24
N HIS A 279 -40.66 8.12 27.93
CA HIS A 279 -41.96 7.70 27.41
C HIS A 279 -41.89 6.83 26.14
N SER A 280 -41.57 5.54 26.31
CA SER A 280 -42.32 4.43 25.70
C SER A 280 -41.65 3.09 25.99
N SER A 281 -41.91 2.56 27.18
CA SER A 281 -41.96 1.11 27.40
C SER A 281 -43.24 0.57 26.75
N GLN A 282 -43.32 0.59 25.41
CA GLN A 282 -44.38 -0.08 24.65
C GLN A 282 -44.02 -0.16 23.17
N GLN A 283 -44.05 -1.39 22.64
CA GLN A 283 -44.07 -1.79 21.23
C GLN A 283 -42.71 -1.73 20.49
N THR A 284 -42.24 -2.79 19.83
CA THR A 284 -42.97 -3.93 19.27
C THR A 284 -42.26 -5.27 19.49
N ASP A 285 -42.99 -6.20 20.11
CA ASP A 285 -42.98 -7.62 19.76
C ASP A 285 -43.28 -7.80 18.27
N ARG A 286 -42.31 -7.52 17.41
CA ARG A 286 -42.23 -8.16 16.10
C ARG A 286 -41.34 -9.37 16.25
N GLN A 287 -41.97 -10.46 16.72
CA GLN A 287 -41.57 -11.81 16.36
C GLN A 287 -41.65 -11.95 14.84
N ASP A 288 -40.66 -11.41 14.13
CA ASP A 288 -40.34 -11.93 12.81
C ASP A 288 -39.55 -13.22 13.02
N ASN A 289 -40.28 -14.32 12.86
CA ASN A 289 -39.77 -15.66 12.61
C ASN A 289 -38.97 -15.68 11.29
N GLN A 290 -37.82 -15.02 11.28
CA GLN A 290 -36.74 -15.31 10.36
C GLN A 290 -35.54 -15.72 11.20
N SER A 291 -35.05 -16.92 10.94
CA SER A 291 -33.77 -17.44 11.40
C SER A 291 -32.61 -16.66 10.77
N THR A 292 -32.57 -15.34 10.95
CA THR A 292 -31.42 -14.52 10.60
C THR A 292 -30.37 -14.78 11.66
N THR A 293 -29.33 -15.51 11.26
CA THR A 293 -28.03 -15.53 11.93
C THR A 293 -27.76 -14.18 12.58
N LYS A 294 -27.69 -14.14 13.92
CA LYS A 294 -27.47 -12.92 14.71
C LYS A 294 -26.19 -12.25 14.20
N CYS A 295 -26.33 -11.29 13.29
CA CYS A 295 -25.21 -10.65 12.62
C CYS A 295 -24.48 -9.80 13.67
N SER A 296 -23.16 -9.99 13.81
CA SER A 296 -22.38 -9.25 14.81
C SER A 296 -22.44 -7.75 14.50
N CYS A 297 -22.50 -6.88 15.51
CA CYS A 297 -22.42 -5.43 15.27
C CYS A 297 -21.13 -5.02 14.53
N TRP A 298 -20.10 -5.86 14.62
CA TRP A 298 -18.83 -5.74 13.92
C TRP A 298 -18.91 -6.03 12.42
N ASP A 299 -19.97 -6.69 11.95
CA ASP A 299 -20.22 -6.98 10.54
C ASP A 299 -20.91 -5.82 9.80
N LEU A 300 -21.51 -4.87 10.54
CA LEU A 300 -22.13 -3.67 9.98
C LEU A 300 -21.16 -2.85 9.11
N PRO A 301 -21.62 -2.25 7.99
CA PRO A 301 -20.74 -1.61 7.00
C PRO A 301 -19.86 -0.47 7.50
N ASN A 302 -20.26 0.22 8.58
CA ASN A 302 -19.53 1.34 9.17
C ASN A 302 -18.71 0.95 10.42
N ALA A 303 -18.67 -0.34 10.79
CA ALA A 303 -17.92 -0.76 11.98
C ALA A 303 -16.43 -0.39 11.83
N PRO A 304 -15.83 0.30 12.82
CA PRO A 304 -14.44 0.73 12.75
C PRO A 304 -13.48 -0.45 12.92
N PHE A 305 -12.26 -0.26 12.46
CA PHE A 305 -11.11 -1.14 12.70
C PHE A 305 -9.98 -0.37 13.37
N ILE A 306 -9.16 -1.09 14.14
CA ILE A 306 -7.95 -0.54 14.77
C ILE A 306 -6.75 -1.40 14.39
N ALA A 307 -5.69 -0.76 13.91
CA ALA A 307 -4.36 -1.33 13.76
C ALA A 307 -3.45 -0.72 14.84
N ALA A 308 -3.35 -1.42 15.99
CA ALA A 308 -2.58 -1.01 17.14
C ALA A 308 -1.13 -1.52 17.04
N PHE A 309 -0.18 -0.66 17.38
CA PHE A 309 1.24 -1.02 17.44
C PHE A 309 1.51 -1.99 18.59
N GLU A 310 0.98 -1.69 19.77
CA GLU A 310 1.18 -2.49 20.99
C GLU A 310 0.36 -3.80 20.99
N PRO A 311 0.69 -4.78 21.84
CA PRO A 311 -0.10 -6.01 22.03
C PRO A 311 -1.54 -5.77 22.51
N HIS A 312 -1.77 -4.60 23.11
CA HIS A 312 -3.02 -4.21 23.74
C HIS A 312 -3.48 -2.86 23.20
N LEU A 313 -4.79 -2.63 23.24
CA LEU A 313 -5.36 -1.34 22.86
C LEU A 313 -4.98 -0.26 23.88
N SER A 314 -4.71 0.95 23.41
CA SER A 314 -4.67 2.13 24.29
C SER A 314 -6.08 2.46 24.78
N PHE A 315 -6.17 3.24 25.86
CA PHE A 315 -7.46 3.69 26.40
C PHE A 315 -8.33 4.38 25.35
N ASN A 316 -7.72 5.30 24.58
CA ASN A 316 -8.37 6.02 23.47
C ASN A 316 -8.93 5.08 22.40
N GLN A 317 -8.15 4.07 22.00
CA GLN A 317 -8.59 3.06 21.03
C GLN A 317 -9.75 2.21 21.56
N MET A 318 -9.68 1.81 22.83
CA MET A 318 -10.75 1.05 23.48
C MET A 318 -12.05 1.86 23.59
N GLN A 319 -11.97 3.16 23.86
CA GLN A 319 -13.14 4.05 23.90
C GLN A 319 -13.86 4.12 22.55
N ILE A 320 -13.14 4.18 21.43
CA ILE A 320 -13.73 4.16 20.08
C ILE A 320 -14.56 2.90 19.87
N LEU A 321 -13.98 1.74 20.13
CA LEU A 321 -14.65 0.44 19.94
C LEU A 321 -15.82 0.26 20.89
N HIS A 322 -15.65 0.65 22.16
CA HIS A 322 -16.69 0.58 23.17
C HIS A 322 -17.88 1.47 22.80
N ALA A 323 -17.65 2.72 22.38
CA ALA A 323 -18.72 3.63 21.97
C ALA A 323 -19.52 3.07 20.80
N TYR A 324 -18.82 2.56 19.77
CA TYR A 324 -19.46 1.93 18.63
C TYR A 324 -20.28 0.71 19.04
N ALA A 325 -19.70 -0.21 19.81
CA ALA A 325 -20.35 -1.45 20.21
C ALA A 325 -21.57 -1.20 21.09
N LYS A 326 -21.49 -0.24 22.03
CA LYS A 326 -22.62 0.19 22.87
C LYS A 326 -23.79 0.73 22.04
N ALA A 327 -23.52 1.44 20.95
CA ALA A 327 -24.56 2.03 20.10
C ALA A 327 -25.26 1.04 19.15
N HIS A 328 -24.73 -0.18 19.02
CA HIS A 328 -25.14 -1.18 18.03
C HIS A 328 -25.29 -2.60 18.60
N SER A 329 -25.11 -2.80 19.91
CA SER A 329 -25.27 -4.09 20.58
C SER A 329 -25.88 -3.90 21.97
N ASP A 330 -26.94 -4.66 22.26
CA ASP A 330 -27.65 -4.61 23.55
C ASP A 330 -26.85 -5.27 24.69
N ALA A 331 -25.93 -6.18 24.35
CA ALA A 331 -25.04 -6.83 25.29
C ALA A 331 -23.58 -6.61 24.84
N LEU A 332 -22.80 -5.91 25.66
CA LEU A 332 -21.39 -5.71 25.42
C LEU A 332 -20.59 -6.84 26.09
N GLU A 333 -20.03 -7.73 25.28
CA GLU A 333 -19.01 -8.67 25.75
C GLU A 333 -17.62 -8.09 25.44
N TYR A 334 -16.82 -7.84 26.47
CA TYR A 334 -15.50 -7.21 26.33
C TYR A 334 -14.57 -8.01 25.41
N ASP A 335 -14.63 -9.34 25.45
CA ASP A 335 -13.84 -10.21 24.58
C ASP A 335 -14.16 -9.99 23.09
N LYS A 336 -15.38 -9.53 22.77
CA LYS A 336 -15.79 -9.22 21.40
C LYS A 336 -15.26 -7.89 20.89
N LEU A 337 -14.69 -7.01 21.73
CA LEU A 337 -14.12 -5.74 21.28
C LEU A 337 -12.95 -5.94 20.31
N TYR A 338 -12.24 -7.07 20.39
CA TYR A 338 -11.09 -7.36 19.55
C TYR A 338 -11.44 -7.88 18.14
N GLN A 339 -12.74 -8.06 17.82
CA GLN A 339 -13.15 -8.63 16.53
C GLN A 339 -12.70 -7.80 15.31
N ASN A 340 -12.56 -6.47 15.44
CA ASN A 340 -12.04 -5.60 14.39
C ASN A 340 -10.69 -4.96 14.76
N VAL A 341 -9.89 -5.67 15.57
CA VAL A 341 -8.58 -5.20 16.03
C VAL A 341 -7.48 -6.06 15.44
N PHE A 342 -6.48 -5.38 14.86
CA PHE A 342 -5.17 -5.94 14.58
C PHE A 342 -4.19 -5.31 15.58
N CYS A 343 -3.51 -6.12 16.38
CA CYS A 343 -2.56 -5.61 17.37
C CYS A 343 -1.23 -6.36 17.30
N GLY A 344 -0.28 -5.96 18.14
CA GLY A 344 1.03 -6.59 18.24
C GLY A 344 1.01 -8.11 18.47
N LYS A 345 -0.04 -8.63 19.11
CA LYS A 345 -0.24 -10.08 19.25
C LYS A 345 -0.47 -10.79 17.93
N ASP A 346 -0.97 -10.11 16.89
CA ASP A 346 -1.19 -10.68 15.57
C ASP A 346 0.09 -10.70 14.71
N THR A 347 1.20 -10.12 15.18
CA THR A 347 2.41 -9.96 14.37
C THR A 347 2.96 -11.28 13.84
N TYR A 348 2.88 -12.36 14.61
CA TYR A 348 3.32 -13.68 14.16
C TYR A 348 2.45 -14.23 13.00
N LEU A 349 1.18 -13.82 12.91
CA LEU A 349 0.28 -14.20 11.82
C LEU A 349 0.60 -13.41 10.54
N PHE A 350 1.05 -12.17 10.68
CA PHE A 350 1.55 -11.36 9.57
C PHE A 350 2.99 -11.72 9.17
N ASN A 351 3.81 -12.22 10.09
CA ASN A 351 5.19 -12.61 9.82
C ASN A 351 5.65 -13.76 10.74
N PRO A 352 5.43 -15.03 10.32
CA PRO A 352 5.77 -16.20 11.13
C PRO A 352 7.27 -16.31 11.48
N VAL A 353 8.14 -15.72 10.66
CA VAL A 353 9.60 -15.75 10.85
C VAL A 353 10.04 -14.84 12.01
N LYS A 354 9.26 -13.79 12.32
CA LYS A 354 9.56 -12.82 13.39
C LYS A 354 8.69 -13.05 14.64
N SER A 355 8.52 -14.31 15.05
CA SER A 355 7.63 -14.74 16.15
C SER A 355 7.92 -14.13 17.55
N LYS A 356 9.01 -13.37 17.72
CA LYS A 356 9.38 -12.72 18.98
C LYS A 356 9.00 -11.24 19.07
N VAL A 357 8.49 -10.63 18.00
CA VAL A 357 8.13 -9.21 18.01
C VAL A 357 6.71 -9.08 18.54
N GLU A 358 6.56 -8.43 19.69
CA GLU A 358 5.26 -8.17 20.33
C GLU A 358 4.53 -6.95 19.74
N GLU A 359 5.17 -6.22 18.82
CA GLU A 359 4.64 -5.00 18.20
C GLU A 359 4.16 -5.28 16.76
N LEU A 360 3.16 -4.54 16.29
CA LEU A 360 2.68 -4.55 14.90
C LEU A 360 2.97 -3.20 14.22
N PRO A 361 4.16 -3.05 13.57
CA PRO A 361 4.49 -1.84 12.84
C PRO A 361 3.52 -1.55 11.69
N ALA A 362 3.21 -0.27 11.45
CA ALA A 362 2.34 0.15 10.36
C ALA A 362 2.85 -0.33 8.98
N ASN A 363 4.17 -0.33 8.78
CA ASN A 363 4.83 -0.86 7.58
C ASN A 363 4.48 -2.34 7.33
N LEU A 364 4.46 -3.17 8.38
CA LEU A 364 4.11 -4.59 8.26
C LEU A 364 2.61 -4.76 8.02
N PHE A 365 1.76 -4.05 8.78
CA PHE A 365 0.31 -4.13 8.63
C PHE A 365 -0.14 -3.77 7.21
N TRP A 366 0.23 -2.58 6.72
CA TRP A 366 -0.19 -2.12 5.39
C TRP A 366 0.42 -2.93 4.25
N LYS A 367 1.65 -3.45 4.41
CA LYS A 367 2.24 -4.42 3.47
C LYS A 367 1.33 -5.63 3.28
N ARG A 368 0.88 -6.23 4.39
CA ARG A 368 0.08 -7.46 4.35
C ARG A 368 -1.35 -7.22 3.88
N VAL A 369 -1.94 -6.08 4.26
CA VAL A 369 -3.24 -5.63 3.72
C VAL A 369 -3.15 -5.47 2.20
N TYR A 370 -2.14 -4.76 1.69
CA TYR A 370 -1.94 -4.59 0.26
C TYR A 370 -1.76 -5.93 -0.46
N GLN A 371 -0.91 -6.81 0.06
CA GLN A 371 -0.68 -8.14 -0.53
C GLN A 371 -1.97 -8.97 -0.62
N ALA A 372 -2.72 -9.07 0.48
CA ALA A 372 -3.98 -9.81 0.50
C ALA A 372 -5.02 -9.22 -0.46
N THR A 373 -5.07 -7.89 -0.54
CA THR A 373 -5.98 -7.17 -1.43
C THR A 373 -5.62 -7.38 -2.89
N PHE A 374 -4.34 -7.25 -3.24
CA PHE A 374 -3.84 -7.41 -4.61
C PHE A 374 -4.18 -8.79 -5.16
N TRP A 375 -3.99 -9.86 -4.38
CA TRP A 375 -4.31 -11.22 -4.87
C TRP A 375 -5.80 -11.43 -5.12
N LYS A 376 -6.67 -10.82 -4.30
CA LYS A 376 -8.12 -10.82 -4.55
C LYS A 376 -8.48 -9.98 -5.77
N LEU A 377 -7.84 -8.83 -5.99
CA LEU A 377 -7.99 -8.03 -7.20
C LEU A 377 -7.55 -8.82 -8.44
N LEU A 378 -6.40 -9.49 -8.40
CA LEU A 378 -5.92 -10.33 -9.49
C LEU A 378 -6.92 -11.45 -9.80
N ARG A 379 -7.47 -12.10 -8.78
CA ARG A 379 -8.52 -13.12 -8.96
C ARG A 379 -9.77 -12.54 -9.63
N ARG A 380 -10.18 -11.31 -9.30
CA ARG A 380 -11.28 -10.59 -10.00
C ARG A 380 -10.92 -10.28 -11.45
N SER A 381 -9.69 -9.84 -11.71
CA SER A 381 -9.19 -9.52 -13.05
C SER A 381 -8.93 -10.73 -13.96
N CYS A 382 -9.13 -11.95 -13.45
CA CYS A 382 -9.07 -13.20 -14.22
C CYS A 382 -10.44 -13.90 -14.36
N GLN A 383 -11.53 -13.29 -13.86
CA GLN A 383 -12.89 -13.83 -13.95
C GLN A 383 -13.43 -13.85 -15.40
N PRO A 384 -14.53 -14.59 -15.68
CA PRO A 384 -15.15 -14.68 -17.01
C PRO A 384 -15.32 -13.34 -17.73
N ASP A 385 -15.75 -12.30 -17.01
CA ASP A 385 -16.08 -10.98 -17.60
C ASP A 385 -14.89 -10.01 -17.64
N SER A 386 -13.69 -10.48 -17.29
CA SER A 386 -12.50 -9.62 -17.20
C SER A 386 -11.84 -9.36 -18.57
N PRO A 387 -11.16 -8.20 -18.76
CA PRO A 387 -10.37 -7.94 -19.96
C PRO A 387 -9.29 -8.99 -20.22
N ALA A 388 -8.63 -9.50 -19.18
CA ALA A 388 -7.61 -10.55 -19.33
C ALA A 388 -8.20 -11.84 -19.90
N LYS A 389 -9.40 -12.22 -19.45
CA LYS A 389 -10.11 -13.39 -19.95
C LYS A 389 -10.65 -13.20 -21.36
N ALA A 390 -11.20 -12.04 -21.67
CA ALA A 390 -11.61 -11.70 -23.02
C ALA A 390 -10.42 -11.74 -23.99
N PHE A 391 -9.23 -11.32 -23.54
CA PHE A 391 -8.00 -11.39 -24.32
C PHE A 391 -7.48 -12.82 -24.51
N LEU A 392 -7.50 -13.67 -23.47
CA LEU A 392 -6.93 -15.02 -23.53
C LEU A 392 -7.86 -16.05 -24.20
N SER A 393 -9.19 -15.91 -24.07
CA SER A 393 -10.17 -16.89 -24.55
C SER A 393 -10.08 -17.18 -26.06
N PRO A 394 -9.88 -16.19 -26.96
CA PRO A 394 -9.65 -16.44 -28.38
C PRO A 394 -8.34 -17.18 -28.68
N LEU A 395 -7.36 -17.12 -27.78
CA LEU A 395 -6.05 -17.75 -27.94
C LEU A 395 -6.07 -19.22 -27.51
N THR A 396 -6.90 -19.58 -26.53
CA THR A 396 -7.00 -20.95 -26.03
C THR A 396 -8.37 -21.24 -25.39
N PRO A 397 -9.00 -22.39 -25.72
CA PRO A 397 -10.27 -22.80 -25.09
C PRO A 397 -10.11 -23.20 -23.60
N ALA A 398 -8.87 -23.25 -23.10
CA ALA A 398 -8.53 -23.58 -21.71
C ALA A 398 -8.13 -22.35 -20.87
N ALA A 399 -8.44 -21.13 -21.32
CA ALA A 399 -8.12 -19.89 -20.61
C ALA A 399 -8.55 -19.91 -19.13
N GLU A 400 -9.69 -20.55 -18.81
CA GLU A 400 -10.19 -20.69 -17.44
C GLU A 400 -9.29 -21.54 -16.57
N VAL A 401 -8.97 -22.74 -17.05
CA VAL A 401 -8.12 -23.70 -16.35
C VAL A 401 -6.74 -23.11 -16.12
N LEU A 402 -6.19 -22.39 -17.12
CA LEU A 402 -4.89 -21.75 -17.01
C LEU A 402 -4.85 -20.67 -15.93
N PHE A 403 -5.85 -19.78 -15.90
CA PHE A 403 -5.91 -18.78 -14.84
C PHE A 403 -6.17 -19.39 -13.47
N HIS A 404 -7.04 -20.40 -13.37
CA HIS A 404 -7.29 -21.09 -12.12
C HIS A 404 -6.00 -21.70 -11.56
N LYS A 405 -5.28 -22.47 -12.40
CA LYS A 405 -4.00 -23.06 -12.04
C LYS A 405 -2.92 -22.04 -11.67
N MET A 406 -2.81 -20.95 -12.44
CA MET A 406 -1.90 -19.84 -12.12
C MET A 406 -2.23 -19.21 -10.77
N LEU A 407 -3.51 -18.96 -10.49
CA LEU A 407 -3.97 -18.35 -9.23
C LEU A 407 -3.78 -19.29 -8.04
N ASP A 408 -4.02 -20.59 -8.20
CA ASP A 408 -3.76 -21.59 -7.15
C ASP A 408 -2.26 -21.71 -6.85
N TRP A 409 -1.41 -21.51 -7.86
CA TRP A 409 0.04 -21.46 -7.66
C TRP A 409 0.47 -20.15 -6.97
N LEU A 410 0.04 -18.98 -7.47
CA LEU A 410 0.48 -17.67 -6.93
C LEU A 410 -0.16 -17.30 -5.60
N ALA A 411 -1.44 -17.62 -5.41
CA ALA A 411 -2.26 -17.18 -4.28
C ALA A 411 -3.25 -18.27 -3.86
N PRO A 412 -2.75 -19.41 -3.35
CA PRO A 412 -3.61 -20.49 -2.88
C PRO A 412 -4.46 -20.04 -1.67
N PRO A 413 -5.63 -20.65 -1.42
CA PRO A 413 -6.56 -20.20 -0.39
C PRO A 413 -5.99 -20.15 1.03
N ASP A 414 -5.02 -21.01 1.35
CA ASP A 414 -4.33 -21.11 2.65
C ASP A 414 -3.23 -20.07 2.85
N LYS A 415 -2.89 -19.29 1.81
CA LYS A 415 -1.86 -18.25 1.86
C LYS A 415 -2.48 -16.89 1.51
N PRO A 416 -3.08 -16.18 2.49
CA PRO A 416 -3.80 -14.94 2.24
C PRO A 416 -2.91 -13.84 1.63
N PHE A 417 -1.59 -13.87 1.87
CA PHE A 417 -0.63 -12.91 1.33
C PHE A 417 0.06 -13.37 0.03
N GLY A 418 -0.38 -14.50 -0.53
CA GLY A 418 0.22 -15.15 -1.68
C GLY A 418 1.37 -16.10 -1.33
N ARG A 419 1.74 -16.94 -2.30
CA ARG A 419 2.91 -17.83 -2.22
C ARG A 419 4.22 -17.07 -2.28
N PHE A 420 4.26 -15.97 -3.03
CA PHE A 420 5.44 -15.14 -3.27
C PHE A 420 5.15 -13.67 -2.88
N PRO A 421 4.95 -13.37 -1.58
CA PRO A 421 4.68 -12.00 -1.13
C PRO A 421 5.81 -11.01 -1.45
N GLU A 422 7.04 -11.49 -1.65
CA GLU A 422 8.22 -10.71 -2.03
C GLU A 422 8.00 -9.98 -3.37
N LEU A 423 7.27 -10.58 -4.30
CA LEU A 423 6.90 -9.99 -5.59
C LEU A 423 6.16 -8.64 -5.45
N LEU A 424 5.48 -8.46 -4.32
CA LEU A 424 4.65 -7.32 -3.98
C LEU A 424 5.25 -6.48 -2.85
N THR A 425 6.49 -6.76 -2.44
CA THR A 425 7.17 -6.03 -1.36
C THR A 425 7.89 -4.82 -1.94
N VAL A 426 7.63 -3.64 -1.37
CA VAL A 426 8.40 -2.42 -1.63
C VAL A 426 9.83 -2.59 -1.15
N SER A 427 10.80 -2.22 -1.98
CA SER A 427 12.21 -2.12 -1.59
C SER A 427 12.48 -0.83 -0.83
N ASP A 428 13.17 -0.96 0.31
CA ASP A 428 13.71 0.17 1.09
C ASP A 428 15.18 0.46 0.73
N ASP A 429 15.82 -0.43 -0.04
CA ASP A 429 17.26 -0.37 -0.27
C ASP A 429 17.59 0.45 -1.52
N VAL A 430 18.23 1.60 -1.31
CA VAL A 430 18.73 2.47 -2.39
C VAL A 430 19.94 1.83 -3.10
N THR A 431 20.58 0.83 -2.49
CA THR A 431 21.81 0.20 -2.99
C THR A 431 21.56 -1.01 -3.88
N ASP A 432 20.35 -1.57 -3.88
CA ASP A 432 19.98 -2.66 -4.78
C ASP A 432 19.77 -2.11 -6.20
N LYS A 433 20.74 -2.38 -7.08
CA LYS A 433 20.72 -1.97 -8.49
C LYS A 433 19.47 -2.44 -9.25
N CYS A 434 18.76 -3.45 -8.74
CA CYS A 434 17.56 -4.01 -9.35
C CYS A 434 16.25 -3.48 -8.73
N ASN A 435 16.29 -2.81 -7.57
CA ASN A 435 15.10 -2.39 -6.84
C ASN A 435 15.24 -0.96 -6.33
N LYS A 436 14.81 0.00 -7.15
CA LYS A 436 14.68 1.39 -6.73
C LYS A 436 13.76 1.52 -5.48
N PRO A 437 14.01 2.51 -4.60
CA PRO A 437 13.20 2.70 -3.41
C PRO A 437 11.73 2.97 -3.77
N GLY A 438 10.81 2.42 -2.96
CA GLY A 438 9.37 2.62 -3.15
C GLY A 438 8.72 1.72 -4.21
N LEU A 439 9.48 0.90 -4.95
CA LEU A 439 8.97 0.03 -6.01
C LEU A 439 8.80 -1.42 -5.55
N THR A 440 7.77 -2.09 -6.08
CA THR A 440 7.64 -3.55 -5.99
C THR A 440 8.35 -4.24 -7.16
N PRO A 441 8.87 -5.46 -6.99
CA PRO A 441 9.44 -6.24 -8.09
C PRO A 441 8.47 -6.39 -9.26
N LEU A 442 7.17 -6.64 -9.02
CA LEU A 442 6.18 -6.73 -10.08
C LEU A 442 6.05 -5.43 -10.88
N SER A 443 6.02 -4.27 -10.21
CA SER A 443 5.96 -2.98 -10.91
C SER A 443 7.21 -2.80 -11.77
N TYR A 444 8.40 -3.05 -11.20
CA TYR A 444 9.63 -2.97 -11.96
C TYR A 444 9.65 -3.90 -13.18
N TRP A 445 9.16 -5.14 -13.03
CA TRP A 445 9.01 -6.09 -14.14
C TRP A 445 8.08 -5.57 -15.23
N ILE A 446 6.93 -4.99 -14.87
CA ILE A 446 5.99 -4.40 -15.84
C ILE A 446 6.65 -3.25 -16.59
N SER A 447 7.43 -2.40 -15.91
CA SER A 447 8.20 -1.35 -16.57
C SER A 447 9.20 -1.94 -17.58
N CYS A 448 9.92 -2.99 -17.17
CA CYS A 448 10.87 -3.70 -18.03
C CYS A 448 10.22 -4.55 -19.14
N VAL A 449 8.90 -4.73 -19.14
CA VAL A 449 8.18 -5.34 -20.27
C VAL A 449 7.67 -4.26 -21.23
N ARG A 450 7.22 -3.11 -20.72
CA ARG A 450 6.51 -2.10 -21.50
C ARG A 450 7.41 -1.00 -22.08
N TYR A 451 8.34 -0.46 -21.29
CA TYR A 451 9.06 0.77 -21.66
C TYR A 451 10.49 0.48 -22.11
N SER A 452 10.95 1.15 -23.17
CA SER A 452 12.28 0.94 -23.75
C SER A 452 13.43 1.38 -22.83
N GLU A 453 13.22 2.45 -22.05
CA GLU A 453 14.14 2.96 -21.05
C GLU A 453 13.63 2.49 -19.68
N CYS A 454 13.96 1.26 -19.26
CA CYS A 454 13.50 0.74 -17.95
C CYS A 454 14.23 1.48 -16.82
N ASN A 455 13.68 2.62 -16.41
CA ASN A 455 14.17 3.41 -15.29
C ASN A 455 13.00 4.09 -14.55
N PRO A 456 11.97 3.33 -14.11
CA PRO A 456 10.75 3.91 -13.53
C PRO A 456 11.10 4.78 -12.31
N PRO A 457 10.41 5.90 -12.07
CA PRO A 457 10.73 6.75 -10.93
C PRO A 457 10.53 6.00 -9.60
N PRO A 458 11.22 6.39 -8.51
CA PRO A 458 10.97 5.86 -7.17
C PRO A 458 9.49 5.96 -6.80
N GLY A 459 8.94 4.92 -6.16
CA GLY A 459 7.53 4.86 -5.77
C GLY A 459 6.52 4.57 -6.89
N TRP A 460 6.95 4.46 -8.15
CA TRP A 460 6.07 4.19 -9.28
C TRP A 460 5.29 2.88 -9.12
N TYR A 461 4.05 2.86 -9.59
CA TYR A 461 3.19 1.69 -9.41
C TYR A 461 2.49 1.24 -10.69
N ALA A 462 2.66 -0.04 -11.00
CA ALA A 462 1.88 -0.70 -12.04
C ALA A 462 0.55 -1.21 -11.49
N CYS A 463 -0.48 -0.34 -11.42
CA CYS A 463 -1.80 -0.80 -10.98
C CYS A 463 -2.48 -1.72 -12.02
N LEU A 464 -3.25 -2.66 -11.49
CA LEU A 464 -4.01 -3.65 -12.22
C LEU A 464 -5.18 -3.04 -12.98
N ILE A 465 -5.82 -2.01 -12.41
CA ILE A 465 -6.91 -1.28 -13.09
C ILE A 465 -6.49 -0.63 -14.42
N ASP A 466 -5.27 -0.08 -14.49
CA ASP A 466 -4.75 0.54 -15.72
C ASP A 466 -4.15 -0.49 -16.68
N ARG A 467 -3.76 -1.67 -16.17
CA ARG A 467 -3.07 -2.73 -16.92
C ARG A 467 -3.77 -4.09 -16.76
N PRO A 468 -5.09 -4.18 -17.03
CA PRO A 468 -5.89 -5.35 -16.68
C PRO A 468 -5.56 -6.60 -17.51
N VAL A 469 -4.86 -6.44 -18.65
CA VAL A 469 -4.40 -7.55 -19.49
C VAL A 469 -2.93 -7.86 -19.24
N LEU A 470 -2.07 -6.83 -19.19
CA LEU A 470 -0.62 -7.01 -19.15
C LEU A 470 -0.16 -7.72 -17.88
N ILE A 471 -0.67 -7.34 -16.71
CA ILE A 471 -0.27 -7.95 -15.43
C ILE A 471 -0.69 -9.43 -15.37
N PRO A 472 -1.96 -9.81 -15.62
CA PRO A 472 -2.34 -11.21 -15.64
C PRO A 472 -1.58 -12.05 -16.68
N MET A 473 -1.29 -11.49 -17.88
CA MET A 473 -0.53 -12.22 -18.90
C MET A 473 0.93 -12.43 -18.50
N LEU A 474 1.57 -11.42 -17.89
CA LEU A 474 2.93 -11.56 -17.36
C LEU A 474 3.01 -12.67 -16.30
N LEU A 475 2.07 -12.65 -15.34
CA LEU A 475 2.00 -13.65 -14.28
C LEU A 475 1.66 -15.05 -14.81
N LEU A 476 0.84 -15.13 -15.87
CA LEU A 476 0.57 -16.39 -16.55
C LEU A 476 1.81 -16.93 -17.23
N ILE A 477 2.58 -16.09 -17.91
CA ILE A 477 3.84 -16.54 -18.54
C ILE A 477 4.83 -16.98 -17.48
N LEU A 478 4.97 -16.24 -16.38
CA LEU A 478 5.79 -16.64 -15.23
C LEU A 478 5.41 -18.05 -14.74
N TYR A 479 4.12 -18.30 -14.54
CA TYR A 479 3.61 -19.62 -14.18
C TYR A 479 3.91 -20.69 -15.24
N LEU A 480 3.71 -20.38 -16.52
CA LEU A 480 3.97 -21.32 -17.61
C LEU A 480 5.46 -21.60 -17.82
N THR A 481 6.37 -20.71 -17.38
CA THR A 481 7.81 -20.92 -17.52
C THR A 481 8.45 -21.56 -16.30
N LEU A 482 8.05 -21.15 -15.10
CA LEU A 482 8.74 -21.49 -13.84
C LEU A 482 7.82 -22.15 -12.81
N GLY A 483 6.53 -22.28 -13.11
CA GLY A 483 5.56 -22.88 -12.20
C GLY A 483 5.81 -24.37 -12.01
N GLU A 484 6.14 -24.77 -10.78
CA GLU A 484 6.28 -26.18 -10.45
C GLU A 484 4.96 -26.81 -10.03
N ALA A 485 4.75 -28.07 -10.43
CA ALA A 485 3.59 -28.86 -9.98
C ALA A 485 3.64 -29.19 -8.46
N ARG A 486 4.80 -29.05 -7.81
CA ARG A 486 4.97 -29.32 -6.38
C ARG A 486 4.81 -28.02 -5.59
N ASN A 487 3.89 -28.01 -4.63
CA ASN A 487 3.50 -26.83 -3.83
C ASN A 487 4.58 -26.25 -2.87
N ALA A 488 5.86 -26.60 -3.04
CA ALA A 488 6.94 -26.31 -2.11
C ALA A 488 7.92 -25.20 -2.55
N GLN A 489 7.86 -24.76 -3.81
CA GLN A 489 8.81 -23.79 -4.39
C GLN A 489 8.86 -22.47 -3.58
N LYS A 490 10.08 -22.00 -3.28
CA LYS A 490 10.34 -20.76 -2.51
C LYS A 490 10.69 -19.58 -3.41
N TRP A 491 10.58 -18.36 -2.87
CA TRP A 491 10.95 -17.15 -3.60
C TRP A 491 12.42 -17.13 -4.02
N ASP A 492 13.35 -17.51 -3.14
CA ASP A 492 14.78 -17.49 -3.45
C ASP A 492 15.12 -18.40 -4.64
N GLU A 493 14.49 -19.57 -4.70
CA GLU A 493 14.59 -20.49 -5.84
C GLU A 493 14.02 -19.83 -7.11
N LEU A 494 12.80 -19.29 -7.05
CA LEU A 494 12.14 -18.65 -8.19
C LEU A 494 12.95 -17.45 -8.74
N SER A 495 13.42 -16.58 -7.85
CA SER A 495 14.13 -15.35 -8.19
C SER A 495 15.50 -15.60 -8.82
N ASN A 496 16.17 -16.71 -8.50
CA ASN A 496 17.41 -17.12 -9.19
C ASN A 496 17.20 -17.39 -10.69
N HIS A 497 15.95 -17.66 -11.10
CA HIS A 497 15.58 -17.87 -12.50
C HIS A 497 15.09 -16.58 -13.19
N ILE A 498 15.12 -15.43 -12.53
CA ILE A 498 14.60 -14.17 -13.05
C ILE A 498 15.71 -13.12 -13.09
N SER A 499 15.91 -12.50 -14.24
CA SER A 499 16.89 -11.43 -14.42
C SER A 499 16.22 -10.19 -15.00
N THR A 500 16.54 -9.03 -14.43
CA THR A 500 16.04 -7.71 -14.87
C THR A 500 17.15 -6.82 -15.44
N GLN A 501 18.29 -7.43 -15.79
CA GLN A 501 19.50 -6.71 -16.19
C GLN A 501 19.30 -5.89 -17.47
N LYS A 502 19.96 -4.73 -17.53
CA LYS A 502 19.86 -3.76 -18.65
C LYS A 502 18.42 -3.37 -19.00
N GLY A 503 17.53 -3.46 -18.01
CA GLY A 503 16.14 -3.07 -18.15
C GLY A 503 15.25 -4.07 -18.87
N PHE A 504 15.71 -5.29 -19.14
CA PHE A 504 14.91 -6.35 -19.79
C PHE A 504 14.50 -7.39 -18.77
N LEU A 505 13.30 -7.97 -18.94
CA LEU A 505 12.85 -9.09 -18.11
C LEU A 505 13.15 -10.42 -18.82
N PHE A 506 14.00 -11.23 -18.20
CA PHE A 506 14.36 -12.57 -18.65
C PHE A 506 13.96 -13.63 -17.62
N PHE A 507 13.41 -14.73 -18.11
CA PHE A 507 13.23 -15.98 -17.37
C PHE A 507 14.21 -17.03 -17.88
N MET A 508 15.00 -17.58 -16.97
CA MET A 508 16.05 -18.56 -17.23
C MET A 508 15.48 -19.96 -17.05
N ILE A 509 15.29 -20.67 -18.16
CA ILE A 509 14.81 -22.06 -18.12
C ILE A 509 16.04 -22.96 -17.95
N PRO A 510 16.13 -23.73 -16.85
CA PRO A 510 17.19 -24.72 -16.68
C PRO A 510 17.00 -25.86 -17.68
N ASP A 511 18.05 -26.21 -18.42
CA ASP A 511 18.12 -27.44 -19.23
C ASP A 511 18.92 -28.47 -18.41
N GLU A 512 18.26 -29.56 -18.03
CA GLU A 512 18.86 -30.63 -17.23
C GLU A 512 19.75 -31.57 -18.06
N GLN A 513 19.69 -31.52 -19.40
CA GLN A 513 20.35 -32.49 -20.28
C GLN A 513 21.50 -31.92 -21.10
N ASN A 514 21.44 -30.64 -21.47
CA ASN A 514 22.51 -29.93 -22.17
C ASN A 514 22.85 -28.66 -21.39
N GLU A 515 24.13 -28.32 -21.22
CA GLU A 515 24.57 -27.08 -20.58
C GLU A 515 24.05 -25.78 -21.27
N GLN A 516 23.29 -25.90 -22.37
CA GLN A 516 22.65 -24.80 -23.07
C GLN A 516 21.35 -24.36 -22.39
N ARG A 517 21.35 -23.20 -21.74
CA ARG A 517 20.13 -22.62 -21.15
C ARG A 517 19.32 -21.87 -22.21
N THR A 518 17.99 -21.97 -22.15
CA THR A 518 17.11 -21.14 -22.99
C THR A 518 16.69 -19.92 -22.21
N MET A 519 16.80 -18.74 -22.84
CA MET A 519 16.40 -17.49 -22.23
C MET A 519 15.09 -16.99 -22.82
N VAL A 520 14.07 -16.87 -21.98
CA VAL A 520 12.78 -16.31 -22.37
C VAL A 520 12.72 -14.85 -21.97
N MET A 521 12.72 -13.97 -22.95
CA MET A 521 12.55 -12.53 -22.75
C MET A 521 11.08 -12.16 -22.91
N ILE A 522 10.52 -11.39 -21.96
CA ILE A 522 9.14 -10.90 -22.05
C ILE A 522 9.14 -9.45 -22.49
N ALA A 523 8.33 -9.11 -23.50
CA ALA A 523 8.19 -7.74 -23.98
C ALA A 523 6.75 -7.42 -24.43
N HIS A 524 6.35 -6.17 -24.26
CA HIS A 524 5.20 -5.62 -24.97
C HIS A 524 5.53 -5.43 -26.46
N GLN A 525 4.52 -5.42 -27.34
CA GLN A 525 4.70 -5.23 -28.78
C GLN A 525 5.53 -3.98 -29.11
N GLU A 526 5.29 -2.88 -28.40
CA GLU A 526 5.98 -1.61 -28.58
C GLU A 526 7.48 -1.69 -28.27
N ARG A 527 7.88 -2.67 -27.45
CA ARG A 527 9.26 -2.96 -27.07
C ARG A 527 9.85 -4.16 -27.82
N ALA A 528 9.11 -4.73 -28.79
CA ALA A 528 9.63 -5.81 -29.62
C ALA A 528 10.89 -5.34 -30.35
N PHE A 529 11.94 -6.17 -30.35
CA PHE A 529 13.16 -5.83 -31.06
C PHE A 529 12.90 -5.70 -32.56
N ARG A 530 13.63 -4.77 -33.20
CA ARG A 530 13.65 -4.61 -34.65
C ARG A 530 14.86 -5.31 -35.24
N ASN A 531 14.74 -5.76 -36.49
CA ASN A 531 15.87 -6.39 -37.17
C ASN A 531 17.03 -5.39 -37.31
N ASN A 532 18.24 -5.84 -37.01
CA ASN A 532 19.48 -5.07 -36.92
C ASN A 532 19.47 -3.92 -35.90
N GLN A 533 18.50 -3.89 -34.98
CA GLN A 533 18.51 -2.94 -33.87
C GLN A 533 19.75 -3.17 -33.01
N GLU A 534 20.35 -2.08 -32.57
CA GLU A 534 21.43 -2.12 -31.59
C GLU A 534 20.83 -2.22 -30.18
N VAL A 535 21.26 -3.22 -29.42
CA VAL A 535 20.73 -3.51 -28.08
C VAL A 535 21.90 -3.75 -27.13
N ASN A 536 21.81 -3.18 -25.93
CA ASN A 536 22.75 -3.45 -24.85
C ASN A 536 22.29 -4.67 -24.06
N LEU A 537 22.67 -5.87 -24.51
CA LEU A 537 22.36 -7.10 -23.79
C LEU A 537 23.35 -7.33 -22.65
N PRO A 538 22.91 -7.95 -21.54
CA PRO A 538 23.82 -8.39 -20.50
C PRO A 538 24.84 -9.42 -21.01
N ALA A 539 26.04 -9.44 -20.41
CA ALA A 539 27.16 -10.25 -20.90
C ALA A 539 26.85 -11.75 -20.90
N GLU A 540 26.12 -12.20 -19.87
CA GLU A 540 25.64 -13.58 -19.70
C GLU A 540 24.70 -14.00 -20.84
N VAL A 541 24.01 -13.06 -21.49
CA VAL A 541 23.01 -13.34 -22.54
C VAL A 541 23.65 -13.76 -23.87
N LYS A 542 24.97 -13.57 -24.04
CA LYS A 542 25.66 -13.70 -25.33
C LYS A 542 25.77 -15.13 -25.85
N ASP A 543 25.66 -16.13 -24.98
CA ASP A 543 25.79 -17.55 -25.34
C ASP A 543 24.43 -18.27 -25.45
N TYR A 544 23.32 -17.55 -25.27
CA TYR A 544 21.98 -18.12 -25.25
C TYR A 544 21.16 -17.80 -26.51
N SER A 545 20.29 -18.73 -26.89
CA SER A 545 19.20 -18.45 -27.83
C SER A 545 18.10 -17.66 -27.10
N ILE A 546 17.81 -16.46 -27.60
CA ILE A 546 16.76 -15.60 -27.01
C ILE A 546 15.42 -15.91 -27.66
N VAL A 547 14.43 -16.30 -26.84
CA VAL A 547 13.02 -16.38 -27.22
C VAL A 547 12.30 -15.17 -26.65
N GLN A 548 11.91 -14.23 -27.50
CA GLN A 548 11.18 -13.03 -27.10
C GLN A 548 9.66 -13.26 -27.21
N VAL A 549 8.98 -13.42 -26.08
CA VAL A 549 7.53 -13.54 -26.01
C VAL A 549 6.89 -12.16 -26.02
N LEU A 550 6.00 -11.92 -26.99
CA LEU A 550 5.35 -10.63 -27.20
C LEU A 550 3.91 -10.62 -26.66
N ILE A 551 3.64 -9.75 -25.69
CA ILE A 551 2.31 -9.44 -25.15
C ILE A 551 1.74 -8.22 -25.88
N GLY A 552 0.46 -8.25 -26.26
CA GLY A 552 -0.26 -7.10 -26.83
C GLY A 552 -0.54 -7.17 -28.35
N ASN A 553 0.01 -8.16 -29.06
CA ASN A 553 -0.26 -8.31 -30.50
C ASN A 553 -1.70 -8.77 -30.77
N GLY A 554 -2.32 -8.23 -31.81
CA GLY A 554 -3.45 -8.88 -32.47
C GLY A 554 -3.05 -10.24 -33.04
N THR A 555 -4.03 -11.10 -33.32
CA THR A 555 -3.85 -12.49 -33.78
C THR A 555 -3.06 -12.62 -35.09
N ASN A 556 -2.72 -11.54 -35.79
CA ASN A 556 -2.13 -11.57 -37.14
C ASN A 556 -0.59 -11.63 -37.17
N MET A 557 0.11 -11.44 -36.05
CA MET A 557 1.56 -11.64 -36.02
C MET A 557 1.92 -13.13 -36.00
N LYS A 558 2.95 -13.50 -36.76
CA LYS A 558 3.53 -14.84 -36.80
C LYS A 558 4.90 -14.83 -36.13
N ALA A 559 5.28 -15.96 -35.53
CA ALA A 559 6.63 -16.16 -35.04
C ALA A 559 7.68 -15.91 -36.15
N ARG A 560 8.76 -15.22 -35.80
CA ARG A 560 9.83 -14.87 -36.75
C ARG A 560 11.19 -14.85 -36.08
N LYS A 561 12.23 -15.15 -36.86
CA LYS A 561 13.62 -14.98 -36.46
C LYS A 561 14.10 -13.61 -36.92
N ILE A 562 14.66 -12.83 -36.01
CA ILE A 562 15.34 -11.58 -36.32
C ILE A 562 16.78 -11.66 -35.82
N ARG A 563 17.60 -10.70 -36.25
CA ARG A 563 18.98 -10.57 -35.81
C ARG A 563 19.15 -9.20 -35.17
N ILE A 564 19.71 -9.13 -33.97
CA ILE A 564 20.02 -7.86 -33.30
C ILE A 564 21.53 -7.68 -33.19
N ARG A 565 21.98 -6.44 -33.07
CA ARG A 565 23.38 -6.07 -32.85
C ARG A 565 23.59 -5.85 -31.36
N SER A 566 24.33 -6.73 -30.71
CA SER A 566 24.75 -6.55 -29.32
C SER A 566 26.09 -5.83 -29.28
N LYS A 567 26.15 -4.65 -28.65
CA LYS A 567 27.42 -4.01 -28.31
C LYS A 567 27.88 -4.52 -26.95
N ASP A 568 29.12 -4.97 -26.90
CA ASP A 568 29.79 -5.21 -25.62
C ASP A 568 30.23 -3.87 -25.05
N CYS A 569 29.85 -3.54 -23.81
CA CYS A 569 30.29 -2.30 -23.19
C CYS A 569 31.82 -2.20 -23.05
N ASN A 570 32.53 -3.35 -23.10
CA ASN A 570 33.97 -3.42 -22.95
C ASN A 570 34.73 -3.77 -24.25
N SER A 571 34.05 -3.96 -25.40
CA SER A 571 34.73 -4.32 -26.66
C SER A 571 34.19 -3.54 -27.85
N LYS A 572 35.07 -3.17 -28.79
CA LYS A 572 34.67 -2.56 -30.08
C LYS A 572 33.98 -3.56 -31.03
N HIS A 573 33.83 -4.83 -30.64
CA HIS A 573 33.22 -5.86 -31.49
C HIS A 573 31.69 -5.83 -31.37
N VAL A 574 31.02 -5.68 -32.53
CA VAL A 574 29.57 -5.85 -32.66
C VAL A 574 29.29 -7.33 -32.89
N ARG A 575 28.53 -7.95 -31.98
CA ARG A 575 28.04 -9.33 -32.16
C ARG A 575 26.62 -9.31 -32.69
N PHE A 576 26.28 -10.30 -33.51
CA PHE A 576 24.92 -10.50 -33.99
C PHE A 576 24.27 -11.63 -33.20
N VAL A 577 23.14 -11.35 -32.55
CA VAL A 577 22.39 -12.33 -31.76
C VAL A 577 21.08 -12.65 -32.49
N GLY A 578 20.77 -13.93 -32.65
CA GLY A 578 19.49 -14.39 -33.18
C GLY A 578 18.42 -14.30 -32.11
N VAL A 579 17.31 -13.64 -32.41
CA VAL A 579 16.14 -13.57 -31.52
C VAL A 579 14.94 -14.19 -32.20
N TYR A 580 14.30 -15.13 -31.52
CA TYR A 580 13.06 -15.74 -31.95
C TYR A 580 11.89 -15.00 -31.31
N GLN A 581 11.20 -14.17 -32.08
CA GLN A 581 10.02 -13.46 -31.61
C GLN A 581 8.80 -14.37 -31.74
N VAL A 582 8.11 -14.60 -30.62
CA VAL A 582 6.93 -15.45 -30.54
C VAL A 582 5.77 -14.63 -29.96
N PRO A 583 4.73 -14.31 -30.75
CA PRO A 583 3.50 -13.74 -30.21
C PRO A 583 2.89 -14.67 -29.17
N LEU A 584 2.31 -14.13 -28.09
CA LEU A 584 1.65 -14.94 -27.07
C LEU A 584 0.60 -15.90 -27.66
N ALA A 585 -0.12 -15.46 -28.70
CA ALA A 585 -1.06 -16.30 -29.44
C ALA A 585 -0.42 -17.59 -30.00
N ASP A 586 0.81 -17.51 -30.50
CA ASP A 586 1.51 -18.65 -31.10
C ASP A 586 1.97 -19.68 -30.04
N ILE A 587 2.12 -19.29 -28.77
CA ILE A 587 2.36 -20.21 -27.65
C ILE A 587 1.18 -21.18 -27.50
N PHE A 588 -0.04 -20.69 -27.75
CA PHE A 588 -1.26 -21.46 -27.58
C PHE A 588 -1.78 -22.12 -28.87
N ARG A 589 -1.45 -21.60 -30.07
CA ARG A 589 -1.91 -22.15 -31.36
C ARG A 589 -1.48 -23.58 -31.65
N TYR A 590 -0.31 -24.01 -31.16
CA TYR A 590 0.26 -25.32 -31.46
C TYR A 590 0.00 -26.37 -30.37
N THR A 591 -0.93 -26.09 -29.45
CA THR A 591 -1.40 -27.07 -28.47
C THR A 591 -2.31 -28.14 -29.09
N HIS A 592 -2.64 -28.03 -30.38
CA HIS A 592 -3.37 -29.03 -31.15
C HIS A 592 -2.60 -30.36 -31.22
N ARG A 593 -3.08 -31.35 -30.44
CA ARG A 593 -3.42 -32.63 -31.07
C ARG A 593 -4.71 -32.37 -31.86
N PRO A 594 -4.70 -32.47 -33.20
CA PRO A 594 -5.85 -32.10 -34.05
C PRO A 594 -7.12 -32.95 -33.81
N HIS A 595 -7.09 -33.94 -32.89
CA HIS A 595 -8.19 -34.87 -32.63
C HIS A 595 -8.82 -34.74 -31.23
N LEU A 596 -8.35 -33.83 -30.36
CA LEU A 596 -8.95 -33.66 -29.04
C LEU A 596 -10.09 -32.63 -29.10
N SER A 597 -11.27 -33.01 -28.61
CA SER A 597 -12.36 -32.06 -28.35
C SER A 597 -11.93 -31.01 -27.33
N SER A 598 -12.56 -29.82 -27.32
CA SER A 598 -12.27 -28.78 -26.33
C SER A 598 -12.37 -29.28 -24.88
N LYS A 599 -13.27 -30.24 -24.62
CA LYS A 599 -13.41 -30.92 -23.33
C LYS A 599 -12.20 -31.82 -23.01
N ALA A 600 -11.72 -32.61 -23.98
CA ALA A 600 -10.56 -33.48 -23.80
C ALA A 600 -9.24 -32.69 -23.66
N TYR A 601 -9.12 -31.55 -24.34
CA TYR A 601 -7.98 -30.64 -24.18
C TYR A 601 -7.97 -29.96 -22.80
N ARG A 602 -9.14 -29.51 -22.30
CA ARG A 602 -9.27 -29.03 -20.91
C ARG A 602 -8.88 -30.10 -19.92
N SER A 603 -9.39 -31.32 -20.06
CA SER A 603 -9.04 -32.45 -19.18
C SER A 603 -7.56 -32.87 -19.27
N SER A 604 -6.90 -32.67 -20.41
CA SER A 604 -5.45 -32.89 -20.54
C SER A 604 -4.65 -31.82 -19.81
N LEU A 605 -5.01 -30.54 -19.97
CA LEU A 605 -4.37 -29.43 -19.25
C LEU A 605 -4.65 -29.44 -17.76
N GLU A 606 -5.79 -29.96 -17.32
CA GLU A 606 -6.10 -30.18 -15.91
C GLU A 606 -5.15 -31.20 -15.28
N ARG A 607 -4.79 -32.27 -16.01
CA ARG A 607 -3.91 -33.37 -15.55
C ARG A 607 -2.43 -33.07 -15.67
N GLU A 608 -2.00 -32.37 -16.73
CA GLU A 608 -0.61 -32.03 -17.00
C GLU A 608 -0.52 -30.52 -17.16
N THR A 609 0.13 -29.82 -16.23
CA THR A 609 0.43 -28.40 -16.40
C THR A 609 1.48 -28.28 -17.51
N VAL A 610 1.03 -28.02 -18.73
CA VAL A 610 1.91 -27.90 -19.89
C VAL A 610 2.68 -26.58 -19.80
N LEU A 611 3.87 -26.66 -19.23
CA LEU A 611 4.83 -25.56 -19.19
C LEU A 611 5.30 -25.25 -20.62
N ILE A 612 5.68 -24.00 -20.88
CA ILE A 612 6.41 -23.60 -22.10
C ILE A 612 7.70 -24.45 -22.25
N ALA A 613 8.18 -25.02 -21.13
CA ALA A 613 9.32 -25.92 -21.00
C ALA A 613 8.96 -27.39 -20.65
N ASP A 614 7.81 -27.91 -21.09
CA ASP A 614 7.48 -29.32 -20.84
C ASP A 614 8.30 -30.26 -21.74
N ARG A 615 8.91 -31.30 -21.16
CA ARG A 615 9.57 -32.42 -21.84
C ARG A 615 8.67 -33.07 -22.91
N ALA A 616 7.35 -32.98 -22.79
CA ALA A 616 6.37 -33.47 -23.75
C ALA A 616 6.21 -32.59 -25.02
N ARG A 617 6.85 -31.41 -25.08
CA ARG A 617 6.86 -30.54 -26.26
C ARG A 617 8.28 -30.31 -26.75
N PRO A 618 8.81 -31.24 -27.58
CA PRO A 618 10.05 -30.99 -28.29
C PRO A 618 9.93 -29.76 -29.20
N ARG A 619 8.74 -29.23 -29.53
CA ARG A 619 8.54 -28.19 -30.56
C ARG A 619 9.13 -26.79 -30.32
N LEU A 620 9.41 -26.36 -29.09
CA LEU A 620 10.20 -25.12 -28.88
C LEU A 620 11.68 -25.41 -29.14
N ARG A 621 12.14 -26.59 -28.72
CA ARG A 621 13.46 -27.18 -29.00
C ARG A 621 13.65 -27.55 -30.48
N ASP A 622 12.62 -28.05 -31.17
CA ASP A 622 12.62 -28.45 -32.57
C ASP A 622 12.55 -27.21 -33.46
N ARG A 623 11.95 -26.10 -33.02
CA ARG A 623 12.02 -24.84 -33.77
C ARG A 623 13.37 -24.14 -33.62
N THR A 624 14.09 -24.37 -32.51
CA THR A 624 15.49 -23.97 -32.39
C THR A 624 16.44 -24.95 -33.10
N ASN A 625 16.11 -26.24 -33.20
CA ASN A 625 16.95 -27.27 -33.82
C ASN A 625 16.69 -27.52 -35.32
N SER A 626 15.46 -27.36 -35.82
CA SER A 626 15.10 -27.64 -37.23
C SER A 626 15.53 -26.55 -38.21
N LEU A 627 16.33 -25.58 -37.75
CA LEU A 627 16.85 -24.44 -38.51
C LEU A 627 18.31 -24.13 -38.14
N LEU A 628 19.00 -25.08 -37.49
CA LEU A 628 20.46 -25.14 -37.37
C LEU A 628 21.02 -26.01 -38.49
#